data_AF-A0A0N1IJ00-F1
#
_entry.id   AF-A0A0N1IJ00-F1
#
_cell.length_a   1.000
_cell.length_b   1.000
_cell.length_c   1.000
_cell.angle_alpha   90.00
_cell.angle_beta   90.00
_cell.angle_gamma   90.00
#
_symmetry.space_group_name_H-M   'P 1'
#
loop_
_entity.id
_entity.type
_entity.pdbx_description
1 polymer ?
#
loop_
_entity_poly.entity_id
_entity_poly.type
_entity_poly.pdbx_seq_one_letter_code
_entity_poly.pdbx_strand_id
1 'polypeptide(L)'
;MLDAILTRMFYACSPLLAVVALASADQMQWVPYGNFQAYNLHEDQQIYIWQLKDNDLVGVAFIDTQIYVHRLLAVKNLILVADVYKSVSLLRYQDKHRTLSLVSRDLRSAQIYEMQFMVDSTTLAFLVSEADGNLALFMYQPQARESYGGQRLIRKGDYHLGQQVHAMFRIAARVLPETTHRRHVTMFTTLDGGLGYVLPVSEKAYRRLLMLQNVMNNYCCHIAGLNPRAFRTYKNPRRAVGGGPARGILDGDLITLFTSMPNVEKHDIAKKIGTKVDEIMSDLYEIDRLTAHF
;
A
#
# COMPACT_ATOMS: atom_id res chain seq x y z
N MET A 1 1.01 8.95 -33.65
CA MET A 1 1.37 9.99 -32.65
C MET A 1 0.91 9.61 -31.23
N LEU A 2 -0.02 8.66 -31.06
CA LEU A 2 -0.36 8.10 -29.73
C LEU A 2 0.65 7.03 -29.24
N ASP A 3 1.36 6.35 -30.15
CA ASP A 3 2.28 5.25 -29.82
C ASP A 3 3.51 5.67 -29.01
N ALA A 4 3.86 6.96 -29.00
CA ALA A 4 5.10 7.47 -28.39
C ALA A 4 5.00 7.73 -26.87
N ILE A 5 3.78 7.75 -26.30
CA ILE A 5 3.56 8.06 -24.87
C ILE A 5 3.54 6.78 -24.02
N LEU A 6 3.03 5.66 -24.56
CA LEU A 6 3.01 4.36 -23.87
C LEU A 6 4.40 3.73 -23.69
N THR A 7 5.39 4.10 -24.52
CA THR A 7 6.72 3.46 -24.53
C THR A 7 7.68 3.95 -23.43
N ARG A 8 7.34 4.97 -22.63
CA ARG A 8 8.32 5.71 -21.81
C ARG A 8 8.32 5.49 -20.29
N MET A 9 7.54 4.54 -19.76
CA MET A 9 7.62 4.15 -18.32
C MET A 9 8.21 2.75 -18.05
N PHE A 10 8.76 2.08 -19.07
CA PHE A 10 9.35 0.73 -18.94
C PHE A 10 10.88 0.71 -19.05
N TYR A 11 11.59 1.16 -18.00
CA TYR A 11 13.04 0.93 -17.88
C TYR A 11 13.50 0.70 -16.44
N ALA A 12 13.57 -0.57 -16.01
CA ALA A 12 14.68 -1.16 -15.22
C ALA A 12 14.44 -2.66 -14.91
N CYS A 13 15.50 -3.47 -15.00
CA CYS A 13 15.61 -4.89 -14.61
C CYS A 13 14.85 -5.97 -15.43
N SER A 14 15.62 -6.69 -16.26
CA SER A 14 15.57 -8.13 -16.60
C SER A 14 14.23 -8.78 -17.07
N PRO A 15 14.20 -9.49 -18.21
CA PRO A 15 12.95 -10.05 -18.77
C PRO A 15 12.46 -11.32 -18.05
N LEU A 16 11.12 -11.48 -17.86
CA LEU A 16 10.28 -12.72 -17.89
C LEU A 16 8.93 -12.65 -17.06
N LEU A 17 7.79 -13.16 -17.63
CA LEU A 17 6.38 -13.39 -17.10
C LEU A 17 5.28 -12.25 -16.91
N ALA A 18 4.49 -11.75 -17.89
CA ALA A 18 3.40 -10.72 -17.70
C ALA A 18 1.97 -11.23 -17.54
N VAL A 19 1.39 -10.99 -16.35
CA VAL A 19 -0.04 -11.16 -16.09
C VAL A 19 -0.89 -10.24 -16.98
N VAL A 20 -1.85 -10.79 -17.72
CA VAL A 20 -2.87 -10.06 -18.48
C VAL A 20 -4.22 -10.73 -18.29
N ALA A 21 -5.25 -9.92 -18.11
CA ALA A 21 -6.65 -10.33 -18.02
C ALA A 21 -7.43 -9.86 -19.25
N LEU A 22 -8.46 -10.62 -19.61
CA LEU A 22 -9.55 -10.19 -20.50
C LEU A 22 -10.88 -10.61 -19.88
N ALA A 23 -11.76 -9.63 -19.69
CA ALA A 23 -13.19 -9.80 -19.54
C ALA A 23 -13.88 -8.83 -20.51
N SER A 24 -15.13 -9.13 -20.88
CA SER A 24 -15.89 -8.42 -21.92
C SER A 24 -15.82 -6.89 -21.84
N ALA A 25 -15.75 -6.25 -23.01
CA ALA A 25 -15.69 -4.81 -23.25
C ALA A 25 -16.31 -3.90 -22.16
N ASP A 26 -15.45 -3.18 -21.44
CA ASP A 26 -15.46 -1.69 -21.34
C ASP A 26 -14.60 -1.13 -20.18
N GLN A 27 -14.10 -1.97 -19.26
CA GLN A 27 -13.15 -1.53 -18.22
C GLN A 27 -11.94 -2.47 -18.09
N MET A 28 -10.78 -2.01 -18.59
CA MET A 28 -9.56 -2.81 -18.72
C MET A 28 -8.43 -2.21 -17.87
N GLN A 29 -7.84 -2.98 -16.96
CA GLN A 29 -6.72 -2.53 -16.12
C GLN A 29 -5.54 -3.50 -16.16
N TRP A 30 -4.42 -3.05 -16.72
CA TRP A 30 -3.22 -3.85 -16.98
C TRP A 30 -2.27 -3.93 -15.78
N VAL A 31 -1.58 -5.07 -15.59
CA VAL A 31 -0.55 -5.24 -14.54
C VAL A 31 0.68 -5.97 -15.12
N PRO A 32 1.72 -5.25 -15.58
CA PRO A 32 2.82 -5.83 -16.34
C PRO A 32 3.82 -6.62 -15.49
N TYR A 33 4.34 -7.73 -16.04
CA TYR A 33 5.46 -8.50 -15.43
C TYR A 33 6.39 -9.27 -16.44
N GLY A 34 6.22 -9.22 -17.79
CA GLY A 34 7.00 -9.98 -18.82
C GLY A 34 6.22 -10.72 -19.96
N ASN A 35 6.28 -12.07 -20.08
CA ASN A 35 5.64 -12.91 -21.15
C ASN A 35 4.64 -14.07 -20.73
N PHE A 36 3.86 -14.04 -19.62
CA PHE A 36 2.99 -15.16 -19.15
C PHE A 36 1.76 -14.64 -18.36
N GLN A 37 0.54 -14.92 -18.82
CA GLN A 37 -0.71 -14.22 -18.47
C GLN A 37 -1.52 -14.90 -17.35
N ALA A 38 -2.53 -14.22 -16.75
CA ALA A 38 -3.34 -14.80 -15.68
C ALA A 38 -4.74 -14.14 -15.59
N TYR A 39 -5.78 -14.97 -15.40
CA TYR A 39 -7.18 -14.65 -15.70
C TYR A 39 -8.09 -15.02 -14.53
N ASN A 40 -9.22 -14.33 -14.41
CA ASN A 40 -10.39 -14.77 -13.65
C ASN A 40 -11.51 -15.01 -14.68
N LEU A 41 -12.04 -16.23 -14.78
CA LEU A 41 -13.14 -16.53 -15.71
C LEU A 41 -14.45 -16.10 -15.06
N HIS A 42 -15.21 -15.22 -15.73
CA HIS A 42 -16.33 -14.51 -15.12
C HIS A 42 -17.52 -15.41 -14.70
N GLU A 43 -17.48 -16.69 -15.07
CA GLU A 43 -18.50 -17.71 -14.80
C GLU A 43 -18.06 -18.73 -13.72
N ASP A 44 -16.76 -18.78 -13.37
CA ASP A 44 -16.19 -19.71 -12.38
C ASP A 44 -15.43 -18.95 -11.28
N GLN A 45 -15.52 -19.40 -10.03
CA GLN A 45 -14.80 -18.78 -8.92
C GLN A 45 -13.29 -19.12 -8.92
N GLN A 46 -12.57 -18.96 -10.04
CA GLN A 46 -11.22 -19.50 -10.22
C GLN A 46 -10.24 -18.50 -10.86
N ILE A 47 -9.02 -18.41 -10.31
CA ILE A 47 -7.89 -17.71 -10.94
C ILE A 47 -7.05 -18.74 -11.69
N TYR A 48 -6.77 -18.47 -12.97
CA TYR A 48 -5.92 -19.27 -13.83
C TYR A 48 -4.62 -18.53 -14.18
N ILE A 49 -3.54 -19.27 -14.39
CA ILE A 49 -2.28 -18.81 -15.00
C ILE A 49 -2.12 -19.52 -16.35
N TRP A 50 -1.80 -18.76 -17.38
CA TRP A 50 -1.68 -19.19 -18.76
C TRP A 50 -0.32 -18.79 -19.32
N GLN A 51 0.23 -19.60 -20.21
CA GLN A 51 1.44 -19.30 -20.96
C GLN A 51 1.09 -19.04 -22.41
N LEU A 52 1.52 -17.90 -22.95
CA LEU A 52 1.47 -17.66 -24.39
C LEU A 52 2.56 -18.49 -25.07
N LYS A 53 2.16 -19.38 -25.99
CA LYS A 53 3.07 -20.16 -26.86
C LYS A 53 2.49 -20.17 -28.26
N ASP A 54 3.31 -19.86 -29.27
CA ASP A 54 2.92 -20.02 -30.67
C ASP A 54 1.59 -19.29 -31.03
N ASN A 55 1.36 -18.15 -30.37
CA ASN A 55 0.14 -17.32 -30.34
C ASN A 55 -1.08 -17.92 -29.61
N ASP A 56 -1.02 -19.15 -29.10
CA ASP A 56 -2.05 -19.78 -28.29
C ASP A 56 -1.82 -19.60 -26.78
N LEU A 57 -2.92 -19.61 -26.01
CA LEU A 57 -2.90 -19.56 -24.55
C LEU A 57 -3.01 -20.97 -23.98
N VAL A 58 -1.94 -21.44 -23.34
CA VAL A 58 -1.87 -22.76 -22.70
C VAL A 58 -2.06 -22.62 -21.20
N GLY A 59 -3.10 -23.25 -20.64
CA GLY A 59 -3.33 -23.27 -19.20
C GLY A 59 -2.18 -23.95 -18.44
N VAL A 60 -1.64 -23.28 -17.43
CA VAL A 60 -0.46 -23.74 -16.66
C VAL A 60 -0.86 -24.15 -15.25
N ALA A 61 -1.67 -23.33 -14.58
CA ALA A 61 -2.11 -23.54 -13.19
C ALA A 61 -3.49 -22.89 -12.98
N PHE A 62 -4.21 -23.32 -11.94
CA PHE A 62 -5.40 -22.62 -11.46
C PHE A 62 -5.50 -22.72 -9.93
N ILE A 63 -6.39 -21.93 -9.33
CA ILE A 63 -6.78 -22.01 -7.92
C ILE A 63 -8.20 -21.49 -7.72
N ASP A 64 -8.96 -22.14 -6.84
CA ASP A 64 -10.26 -21.65 -6.41
C ASP A 64 -10.13 -20.37 -5.55
N THR A 65 -11.03 -19.43 -5.81
CA THR A 65 -11.20 -18.17 -5.08
C THR A 65 -12.38 -18.27 -4.10
N GLN A 66 -12.78 -17.16 -3.47
CA GLN A 66 -13.82 -17.19 -2.43
C GLN A 66 -15.18 -16.66 -2.92
N ILE A 67 -15.23 -15.42 -3.43
CA ILE A 67 -16.48 -14.79 -3.85
C ILE A 67 -16.34 -14.16 -5.23
N TYR A 68 -15.56 -13.08 -5.32
CA TYR A 68 -15.34 -12.36 -6.57
C TYR A 68 -14.06 -11.52 -6.49
N VAL A 69 -13.10 -11.87 -7.33
CA VAL A 69 -11.80 -11.18 -7.44
C VAL A 69 -11.90 -10.12 -8.52
N HIS A 70 -11.85 -8.85 -8.09
CA HIS A 70 -11.90 -7.68 -8.98
C HIS A 70 -10.51 -7.11 -9.30
N ARG A 71 -9.49 -7.42 -8.48
CA ARG A 71 -8.14 -6.86 -8.62
C ARG A 71 -7.06 -7.89 -8.29
N LEU A 72 -6.01 -7.90 -9.11
CA LEU A 72 -4.81 -8.72 -8.97
C LEU A 72 -3.59 -7.82 -9.08
N LEU A 73 -2.56 -8.05 -8.27
CA LEU A 73 -1.25 -7.41 -8.41
C LEU A 73 -0.13 -8.44 -8.27
N ALA A 74 0.81 -8.48 -9.20
CA ALA A 74 1.95 -9.41 -9.18
C ALA A 74 3.27 -8.72 -8.79
N VAL A 75 4.09 -9.41 -8.00
CA VAL A 75 5.49 -9.05 -7.75
C VAL A 75 6.34 -10.31 -7.62
N LYS A 76 7.26 -10.51 -8.57
CA LYS A 76 8.02 -11.76 -8.71
C LYS A 76 7.06 -12.97 -8.82
N ASN A 77 7.19 -13.94 -7.93
CA ASN A 77 6.32 -15.12 -7.87
C ASN A 77 5.14 -14.98 -6.89
N LEU A 78 4.92 -13.79 -6.32
CA LEU A 78 3.81 -13.49 -5.42
C LEU A 78 2.71 -12.74 -6.17
N ILE A 79 1.46 -13.11 -5.90
CA ILE A 79 0.27 -12.46 -6.45
C ILE A 79 -0.62 -12.04 -5.28
N LEU A 80 -0.81 -10.74 -5.11
CA LEU A 80 -1.80 -10.19 -4.19
C LEU A 80 -3.15 -10.13 -4.92
N VAL A 81 -4.21 -10.52 -4.22
CA VAL A 81 -5.56 -10.71 -4.74
C VAL A 81 -6.52 -9.93 -3.85
N ALA A 82 -7.38 -9.09 -4.42
CA ALA A 82 -8.46 -8.46 -3.68
C ALA A 82 -9.80 -9.08 -4.07
N ASP A 83 -10.51 -9.59 -3.07
CA ASP A 83 -11.89 -10.04 -3.18
C ASP A 83 -12.83 -8.89 -2.76
N VAL A 84 -13.98 -8.76 -3.42
CA VAL A 84 -14.98 -7.72 -3.12
C VAL A 84 -15.47 -7.75 -1.66
N TYR A 85 -15.38 -8.87 -0.96
CA TYR A 85 -15.88 -9.02 0.41
C TYR A 85 -14.94 -9.76 1.37
N LYS A 86 -13.99 -10.55 0.85
CA LYS A 86 -13.02 -11.35 1.63
C LYS A 86 -11.63 -10.71 1.75
N SER A 87 -11.58 -9.38 1.72
CA SER A 87 -10.34 -8.61 1.93
C SER A 87 -9.25 -9.04 0.92
N VAL A 88 -7.98 -9.02 1.32
CA VAL A 88 -6.85 -9.44 0.48
C VAL A 88 -6.32 -10.84 0.81
N SER A 89 -5.92 -11.57 -0.24
CA SER A 89 -5.22 -12.85 -0.18
C SER A 89 -3.89 -12.78 -0.92
N LEU A 90 -2.86 -13.46 -0.40
CA LEU A 90 -1.53 -13.57 -0.99
C LEU A 90 -1.33 -14.98 -1.52
N LEU A 91 -1.19 -15.10 -2.84
CA LEU A 91 -0.86 -16.34 -3.54
C LEU A 91 0.62 -16.36 -3.92
N ARG A 92 1.14 -17.57 -4.19
CA ARG A 92 2.45 -17.82 -4.76
C ARG A 92 2.36 -18.85 -5.87
N TYR A 93 2.90 -18.48 -7.03
CA TYR A 93 3.15 -19.40 -8.14
C TYR A 93 4.49 -20.11 -7.94
N GLN A 94 4.52 -21.41 -8.21
CA GLN A 94 5.69 -22.27 -8.05
C GLN A 94 6.05 -22.91 -9.39
N ASP A 95 6.92 -22.25 -10.15
CA ASP A 95 7.21 -22.59 -11.55
C ASP A 95 7.67 -24.05 -11.76
N LYS A 96 8.53 -24.56 -10.87
CA LYS A 96 9.00 -25.97 -10.88
C LYS A 96 7.88 -27.00 -10.84
N HIS A 97 6.74 -26.66 -10.21
CA HIS A 97 5.60 -27.54 -10.04
C HIS A 97 4.40 -27.13 -10.90
N ARG A 98 4.46 -25.97 -11.57
CA ARG A 98 3.33 -25.32 -12.25
C ARG A 98 2.08 -25.22 -11.38
N THR A 99 2.27 -24.94 -10.08
CA THR A 99 1.16 -24.82 -9.12
C THR A 99 1.01 -23.40 -8.60
N LEU A 100 -0.24 -22.97 -8.45
CA LEU A 100 -0.63 -21.77 -7.74
C LEU A 100 -1.10 -22.17 -6.34
N SER A 101 -0.64 -21.45 -5.31
CA SER A 101 -0.87 -21.83 -3.91
C SER A 101 -1.20 -20.61 -3.05
N LEU A 102 -2.22 -20.71 -2.20
CA LEU A 102 -2.52 -19.71 -1.17
C LEU A 102 -1.41 -19.74 -0.10
N VAL A 103 -0.78 -18.60 0.14
CA VAL A 103 0.26 -18.43 1.16
C VAL A 103 -0.31 -17.87 2.45
N SER A 104 -1.14 -16.83 2.32
CA SER A 104 -1.64 -16.06 3.46
C SER A 104 -2.89 -15.28 3.07
N ARG A 105 -3.74 -14.89 4.02
CA ARG A 105 -4.87 -13.98 3.77
C ARG A 105 -5.20 -13.14 4.99
N ASP A 106 -5.87 -12.00 4.77
CA ASP A 106 -6.62 -11.38 5.85
C ASP A 106 -7.84 -12.27 6.18
N LEU A 107 -8.16 -12.40 7.45
CA LEU A 107 -9.30 -13.20 7.93
C LEU A 107 -10.57 -12.35 8.13
N ARG A 108 -10.43 -11.01 8.07
CA ARG A 108 -11.55 -10.08 8.17
C ARG A 108 -12.31 -10.07 6.84
N SER A 109 -13.63 -9.89 6.91
CA SER A 109 -14.42 -9.52 5.73
C SER A 109 -14.39 -8.00 5.61
N ALA A 110 -13.73 -7.50 4.58
CA ALA A 110 -13.58 -6.08 4.26
C ALA A 110 -13.76 -5.93 2.75
N GLN A 111 -14.43 -4.86 2.34
CA GLN A 111 -14.61 -4.52 0.93
C GLN A 111 -13.41 -3.69 0.48
N ILE A 112 -12.61 -4.24 -0.45
CA ILE A 112 -11.41 -3.58 -0.96
C ILE A 112 -11.79 -2.78 -2.21
N TYR A 113 -11.24 -1.57 -2.34
CA TYR A 113 -11.38 -0.73 -3.53
C TYR A 113 -10.14 -0.77 -4.41
N GLU A 114 -8.96 -0.63 -3.79
CA GLU A 114 -7.68 -0.67 -4.49
C GLU A 114 -6.58 -1.15 -3.52
N MET A 115 -5.52 -1.73 -4.06
CA MET A 115 -4.38 -2.22 -3.29
C MET A 115 -3.06 -1.90 -4.00
N GLN A 116 -1.95 -1.86 -3.27
CA GLN A 116 -0.63 -1.58 -3.84
C GLN A 116 0.53 -2.07 -2.96
N PHE A 117 1.67 -2.40 -3.58
CA PHE A 117 2.85 -2.95 -2.89
C PHE A 117 3.78 -1.86 -2.33
N MET A 118 3.76 -1.61 -1.02
CA MET A 118 4.76 -0.73 -0.39
C MET A 118 6.13 -1.43 -0.33
N VAL A 119 7.17 -0.75 -0.81
CA VAL A 119 8.55 -1.27 -0.88
C VAL A 119 9.50 -0.34 -0.13
N ASP A 120 10.17 -0.88 0.88
CA ASP A 120 11.29 -0.23 1.59
C ASP A 120 12.50 -1.16 1.61
N SER A 121 13.42 -0.95 0.67
CA SER A 121 14.68 -1.68 0.54
C SER A 121 14.47 -3.20 0.39
N THR A 122 14.55 -3.97 1.47
CA THR A 122 14.31 -5.43 1.51
C THR A 122 12.90 -5.80 1.99
N THR A 123 12.15 -4.83 2.53
CA THR A 123 10.84 -5.04 3.13
C THR A 123 9.73 -4.81 2.11
N LEU A 124 8.80 -5.77 2.03
CA LEU A 124 7.59 -5.69 1.23
C LEU A 124 6.37 -5.69 2.16
N ALA A 125 5.47 -4.73 1.92
CA ALA A 125 4.18 -4.63 2.59
C ALA A 125 3.06 -4.39 1.56
N PHE A 126 1.82 -4.59 1.98
CA PHE A 126 0.63 -4.47 1.13
C PHE A 126 -0.24 -3.35 1.70
N LEU A 127 -0.30 -2.21 1.00
CA LEU A 127 -1.24 -1.14 1.28
C LEU A 127 -2.57 -1.49 0.61
N VAL A 128 -3.66 -1.31 1.34
CA VAL A 128 -5.01 -1.68 0.90
C VAL A 128 -5.97 -0.56 1.29
N SER A 129 -6.79 -0.08 0.36
CA SER A 129 -7.90 0.81 0.66
C SER A 129 -9.21 0.03 0.75
N GLU A 130 -10.00 0.37 1.76
CA GLU A 130 -11.30 -0.22 2.04
C GLU A 130 -12.44 0.76 1.75
N ALA A 131 -13.62 0.24 1.43
CA ALA A 131 -14.82 1.03 1.10
C ALA A 131 -15.22 2.07 2.16
N ASP A 132 -14.91 1.83 3.44
CA ASP A 132 -15.17 2.75 4.56
C ASP A 132 -14.17 3.93 4.64
N GLY A 133 -13.39 4.19 3.58
CA GLY A 133 -12.38 5.27 3.54
C GLY A 133 -11.17 5.01 4.45
N ASN A 134 -10.89 3.75 4.74
CA ASN A 134 -9.70 3.35 5.48
C ASN A 134 -8.55 2.97 4.53
N LEU A 135 -7.34 3.10 5.07
CA LEU A 135 -6.13 2.45 4.59
C LEU A 135 -5.66 1.43 5.64
N ALA A 136 -5.28 0.24 5.18
CA ALA A 136 -4.70 -0.81 6.00
C ALA A 136 -3.36 -1.25 5.39
N LEU A 137 -2.34 -1.40 6.25
CA LEU A 137 -1.01 -1.87 5.87
C LEU A 137 -0.78 -3.28 6.41
N PHE A 138 -0.63 -4.24 5.50
CA PHE A 138 -0.37 -5.64 5.83
C PHE A 138 1.07 -6.05 5.56
N MET A 139 1.57 -7.00 6.34
CA MET A 139 2.84 -7.69 6.10
C MET A 139 2.68 -9.20 6.24
N TYR A 140 3.42 -9.94 5.42
CA TYR A 140 3.57 -11.39 5.55
C TYR A 140 4.82 -11.69 6.40
N GLN A 141 4.62 -12.14 7.65
CA GLN A 141 5.71 -12.55 8.55
C GLN A 141 5.38 -13.92 9.19
N PRO A 142 5.71 -15.04 8.53
CA PRO A 142 5.32 -16.38 8.98
C PRO A 142 5.95 -16.79 10.33
N GLN A 143 7.06 -16.15 10.72
CA GLN A 143 7.72 -16.35 12.01
C GLN A 143 6.96 -15.72 13.19
N ALA A 144 6.09 -14.74 12.94
CA ALA A 144 5.35 -14.06 14.00
C ALA A 144 4.14 -14.91 14.44
N ARG A 145 3.98 -15.12 15.76
CA ARG A 145 2.89 -15.93 16.35
C ARG A 145 1.49 -15.47 15.93
N GLU A 146 1.32 -14.16 15.72
CA GLU A 146 0.10 -13.52 15.22
C GLU A 146 -0.30 -13.92 13.79
N SER A 147 0.62 -14.46 12.98
CA SER A 147 0.35 -14.95 11.62
C SER A 147 -0.25 -16.36 11.55
N TYR A 148 -0.38 -17.07 12.68
CA TYR A 148 -0.77 -18.48 12.72
C TYR A 148 0.07 -19.36 11.76
N GLY A 149 1.40 -19.27 11.86
CA GLY A 149 2.33 -20.01 11.00
C GLY A 149 2.36 -19.52 9.55
N GLY A 150 2.08 -18.24 9.32
CA GLY A 150 2.02 -17.61 7.99
C GLY A 150 0.64 -17.58 7.34
N GLN A 151 -0.34 -18.35 7.80
CA GLN A 151 -1.67 -18.43 7.17
C GLN A 151 -2.45 -17.10 7.21
N ARG A 152 -2.16 -16.23 8.18
CA ARG A 152 -2.79 -14.92 8.38
C ARG A 152 -1.84 -13.77 8.05
N LEU A 153 -2.31 -12.82 7.24
CA LEU A 153 -1.65 -11.54 7.01
C LEU A 153 -1.77 -10.65 8.27
N ILE A 154 -0.66 -10.03 8.65
CA ILE A 154 -0.61 -9.19 9.86
C ILE A 154 -0.85 -7.75 9.44
N ARG A 155 -1.88 -7.11 10.00
CA ARG A 155 -2.08 -5.66 9.88
C ARG A 155 -1.06 -4.95 10.77
N LYS A 156 0.01 -4.42 10.16
CA LYS A 156 1.05 -3.62 10.84
C LYS A 156 0.70 -2.14 10.91
N GLY A 157 -0.27 -1.68 10.13
CA GLY A 157 -0.86 -0.38 10.38
C GLY A 157 -2.27 -0.16 9.85
N ASP A 158 -2.91 0.87 10.39
CA ASP A 158 -4.22 1.35 9.97
C ASP A 158 -4.33 2.88 10.08
N TYR A 159 -5.11 3.46 9.18
CA TYR A 159 -5.35 4.90 9.08
C TYR A 159 -6.71 5.16 8.43
N HIS A 160 -7.55 5.99 9.02
CA HIS A 160 -8.77 6.45 8.37
C HIS A 160 -8.46 7.73 7.59
N LEU A 161 -8.52 7.63 6.26
CA LEU A 161 -8.35 8.77 5.35
C LEU A 161 -9.60 9.65 5.35
N GLY A 162 -10.78 9.03 5.46
CA GLY A 162 -12.08 9.69 5.33
C GLY A 162 -12.58 9.83 3.89
N GLN A 163 -11.79 9.37 2.93
CA GLN A 163 -12.10 9.37 1.49
C GLN A 163 -11.81 8.00 0.91
N GLN A 164 -12.57 7.60 -0.12
CA GLN A 164 -12.34 6.36 -0.86
C GLN A 164 -11.21 6.54 -1.87
N VAL A 165 -10.23 5.64 -1.87
CA VAL A 165 -9.14 5.61 -2.86
C VAL A 165 -9.50 4.64 -3.97
N HIS A 166 -9.40 5.09 -5.23
CA HIS A 166 -9.79 4.28 -6.39
C HIS A 166 -8.63 3.94 -7.34
N ALA A 167 -7.50 4.65 -7.24
CA ALA A 167 -6.28 4.26 -7.95
C ALA A 167 -5.05 4.48 -7.08
N MET A 168 -4.09 3.54 -7.17
CA MET A 168 -2.80 3.60 -6.49
C MET A 168 -1.68 3.23 -7.46
N PHE A 169 -0.62 4.04 -7.51
CA PHE A 169 0.57 3.77 -8.31
C PHE A 169 1.84 4.05 -7.52
N ARG A 170 2.98 3.60 -8.03
CA ARG A 170 4.26 3.66 -7.31
C ARG A 170 5.32 4.38 -8.12
N ILE A 171 6.04 5.27 -7.46
CA ILE A 171 7.21 5.96 -8.01
C ILE A 171 8.40 5.58 -7.14
N ALA A 172 9.57 5.31 -7.74
CA ALA A 172 10.80 5.19 -6.96
C ALA A 172 11.13 6.58 -6.36
N ALA A 173 11.29 6.66 -5.03
CA ALA A 173 11.52 7.92 -4.34
C ALA A 173 12.80 8.62 -4.84
N ARG A 174 12.90 9.96 -4.73
CA ARG A 174 14.10 10.68 -5.17
C ARG A 174 15.29 10.43 -4.24
N VAL A 175 16.19 9.55 -4.66
CA VAL A 175 17.36 9.10 -3.90
C VAL A 175 18.57 10.02 -4.18
N LEU A 176 19.40 10.32 -3.17
CA LEU A 176 20.71 10.95 -3.41
C LEU A 176 21.66 9.93 -4.06
N PRO A 177 22.65 10.36 -4.87
CA PRO A 177 23.59 9.44 -5.54
C PRO A 177 24.29 8.45 -4.61
N GLU A 178 24.53 8.83 -3.35
CA GLU A 178 25.27 8.03 -2.36
C GLU A 178 24.39 7.08 -1.53
N THR A 179 23.06 7.24 -1.56
CA THR A 179 22.16 6.42 -0.74
C THR A 179 21.68 5.18 -1.49
N THR A 180 21.99 3.99 -0.96
CA THR A 180 21.63 2.68 -1.55
C THR A 180 20.18 2.25 -1.25
N HIS A 181 19.46 2.98 -0.39
CA HIS A 181 18.10 2.67 0.02
C HIS A 181 17.08 2.92 -1.09
N ARG A 182 16.57 1.83 -1.68
CA ARG A 182 15.50 1.87 -2.68
C ARG A 182 14.13 1.85 -2.01
N ARG A 183 13.52 3.02 -1.82
CA ARG A 183 12.13 3.18 -1.36
C ARG A 183 11.23 3.56 -2.52
N HIS A 184 9.98 3.12 -2.46
CA HIS A 184 8.95 3.57 -3.40
C HIS A 184 7.88 4.38 -2.67
N VAL A 185 7.57 5.57 -3.19
CA VAL A 185 6.41 6.36 -2.80
C VAL A 185 5.18 5.69 -3.41
N THR A 186 4.14 5.45 -2.61
CA THR A 186 2.85 4.96 -3.11
C THR A 186 1.90 6.14 -3.23
N MET A 187 1.75 6.65 -4.44
CA MET A 187 0.80 7.72 -4.77
C MET A 187 -0.61 7.14 -4.88
N PHE A 188 -1.62 7.92 -4.50
CA PHE A 188 -3.01 7.51 -4.60
C PHE A 188 -3.95 8.68 -4.94
N THR A 189 -5.06 8.39 -5.62
CA THR A 189 -6.12 9.36 -5.92
C THR A 189 -7.43 8.97 -5.26
N THR A 190 -8.12 9.95 -4.67
CA THR A 190 -9.43 9.76 -4.03
C THR A 190 -10.56 10.06 -5.01
N LEU A 191 -11.75 9.49 -4.76
CA LEU A 191 -12.94 9.75 -5.59
C LEU A 191 -13.41 11.20 -5.54
N ASP A 192 -13.05 11.93 -4.47
CA ASP A 192 -13.33 13.36 -4.32
C ASP A 192 -12.35 14.26 -5.12
N GLY A 193 -11.49 13.67 -5.96
CA GLY A 193 -10.51 14.39 -6.78
C GLY A 193 -9.21 14.76 -6.05
N GLY A 194 -8.99 14.26 -4.83
CA GLY A 194 -7.76 14.48 -4.07
C GLY A 194 -6.60 13.61 -4.56
N LEU A 195 -5.37 14.10 -4.41
CA LEU A 195 -4.13 13.35 -4.60
C LEU A 195 -3.40 13.27 -3.26
N GLY A 196 -2.93 12.08 -2.89
CA GLY A 196 -2.13 11.86 -1.69
C GLY A 196 -1.03 10.82 -1.92
N TYR A 197 -0.22 10.60 -0.88
CA TYR A 197 0.83 9.58 -0.93
C TYR A 197 1.05 8.89 0.41
N VAL A 198 1.62 7.69 0.35
CA VAL A 198 2.14 6.96 1.52
C VAL A 198 3.63 6.66 1.27
N LEU A 199 4.48 7.16 2.16
CA LEU A 199 5.93 6.99 2.14
C LEU A 199 6.38 6.07 3.28
N PRO A 200 7.13 4.99 3.00
CA PRO A 200 7.83 4.24 4.05
C PRO A 200 8.92 5.11 4.69
N VAL A 201 8.87 5.28 6.02
CA VAL A 201 9.84 6.04 6.81
C VAL A 201 10.65 5.13 7.72
N SER A 202 11.88 5.56 8.07
CA SER A 202 12.71 4.80 9.02
C SER A 202 12.05 4.77 10.41
N GLU A 203 12.26 3.70 11.18
CA GLU A 203 11.67 3.58 12.53
C GLU A 203 12.11 4.73 13.46
N LYS A 204 13.35 5.23 13.31
CA LYS A 204 13.86 6.37 14.07
C LYS A 204 13.06 7.64 13.78
N ALA A 205 12.86 7.97 12.48
CA ALA A 205 12.07 9.11 12.05
C ALA A 205 10.59 8.94 12.47
N TYR A 206 10.01 7.76 12.26
CA TYR A 206 8.64 7.45 12.68
C TYR A 206 8.42 7.69 14.17
N ARG A 207 9.30 7.21 15.06
CA ARG A 207 9.16 7.41 16.51
C ARG A 207 9.27 8.89 16.89
N ARG A 208 10.19 9.66 16.27
CA ARG A 208 10.35 11.10 16.50
C ARG A 208 9.12 11.90 16.03
N LEU A 209 8.66 11.66 14.81
CA LEU A 209 7.48 12.31 14.24
C LEU A 209 6.17 11.87 14.92
N LEU A 210 6.08 10.65 15.45
CA LEU A 210 4.93 10.22 16.27
C LEU A 210 4.84 11.01 17.58
N MET A 211 5.97 11.28 18.24
CA MET A 211 5.99 12.14 19.44
C MET A 211 5.60 13.58 19.09
N LEU A 212 6.10 14.12 17.97
CA LEU A 212 5.65 15.41 17.43
C LEU A 212 4.13 15.43 17.21
N GLN A 213 3.58 14.45 16.49
CA GLN A 213 2.15 14.34 16.22
C GLN A 213 1.32 14.30 17.51
N ASN A 214 1.79 13.62 18.56
CA ASN A 214 1.09 13.58 19.86
C ASN A 214 1.10 14.93 20.59
N VAL A 215 2.17 15.72 20.49
CA VAL A 215 2.22 17.08 21.04
C VAL A 215 1.35 18.03 20.19
N MET A 216 1.48 17.99 18.87
CA MET A 216 0.72 18.81 17.91
C MET A 216 -0.79 18.62 18.05
N ASN A 217 -1.26 17.39 18.27
CA ASN A 217 -2.68 17.08 18.53
C ASN A 217 -3.28 17.87 19.71
N ASN A 218 -2.49 18.23 20.71
CA ASN A 218 -2.96 18.98 21.88
C ASN A 218 -2.55 20.47 21.84
N TYR A 219 -1.56 20.83 21.03
CA TYR A 219 -1.06 22.20 20.90
C TYR A 219 -1.86 23.02 19.90
N CYS A 220 -2.27 22.42 18.77
CA CYS A 220 -3.00 23.13 17.73
C CYS A 220 -4.49 23.25 18.05
N CYS A 221 -5.06 24.43 17.82
CA CYS A 221 -6.51 24.60 17.80
C CYS A 221 -7.08 24.04 16.48
N HIS A 222 -7.71 22.87 16.54
CA HIS A 222 -8.27 22.22 15.35
C HIS A 222 -9.54 22.91 14.87
N ILE A 223 -9.73 22.93 13.54
CA ILE A 223 -10.92 23.50 12.89
C ILE A 223 -12.17 22.81 13.44
N ALA A 224 -13.18 23.61 13.80
CA ALA A 224 -14.44 23.18 14.42
C ALA A 224 -14.28 22.33 15.71
N GLY A 225 -13.12 22.38 16.39
CA GLY A 225 -12.88 21.60 17.61
C GLY A 225 -12.79 20.08 17.40
N LEU A 226 -12.61 19.63 16.15
CA LEU A 226 -12.49 18.22 15.81
C LEU A 226 -11.21 17.62 16.39
N ASN A 227 -11.23 16.31 16.70
CA ASN A 227 -10.07 15.58 17.22
C ASN A 227 -9.42 14.76 16.09
N PRO A 228 -8.24 15.15 15.56
CA PRO A 228 -7.62 14.47 14.42
C PRO A 228 -7.29 13.00 14.73
N ARG A 229 -6.77 12.73 15.94
CA ARG A 229 -6.48 11.35 16.38
C ARG A 229 -7.73 10.47 16.40
N ALA A 230 -8.87 10.99 16.83
CA ALA A 230 -10.15 10.26 16.80
C ALA A 230 -10.67 10.09 15.36
N PHE A 231 -10.48 11.09 14.50
CA PHE A 231 -10.82 11.02 13.07
C PHE A 231 -10.00 9.93 12.37
N ARG A 232 -8.66 9.99 12.40
CA ARG A 232 -7.74 9.03 11.76
C ARG A 232 -7.76 7.62 12.35
N THR A 233 -8.44 7.39 13.48
CA THR A 233 -8.63 6.03 14.03
C THR A 233 -9.54 5.22 13.10
N TYR A 234 -9.02 4.10 12.60
CA TYR A 234 -9.68 3.11 11.74
C TYR A 234 -11.17 2.89 12.07
N LYS A 235 -12.05 3.04 11.07
CA LYS A 235 -13.50 2.84 11.21
C LYS A 235 -13.85 1.41 10.81
N ASN A 236 -14.69 0.74 11.59
CA ASN A 236 -15.28 -0.52 11.19
C ASN A 236 -16.75 -0.53 11.61
N PRO A 237 -17.73 -0.64 10.69
CA PRO A 237 -19.14 -0.73 11.04
C PRO A 237 -19.48 -2.03 11.79
N ARG A 238 -18.60 -3.04 11.74
CA ARG A 238 -18.76 -4.32 12.45
C ARG A 238 -17.77 -4.39 13.61
N ARG A 239 -18.20 -4.99 14.74
CA ARG A 239 -17.28 -5.29 15.84
C ARG A 239 -16.20 -6.27 15.34
N ALA A 240 -14.97 -5.79 15.22
CA ALA A 240 -13.86 -6.61 14.74
C ALA A 240 -13.58 -7.77 15.71
N VAL A 241 -13.65 -9.00 15.20
CA VAL A 241 -13.26 -10.21 15.95
C VAL A 241 -11.73 -10.28 15.99
N GLY A 242 -11.15 -9.56 16.96
CA GLY A 242 -9.72 -9.57 17.27
C GLY A 242 -8.89 -8.50 16.57
N GLY A 243 -7.97 -7.91 17.33
CA GLY A 243 -7.04 -6.87 16.89
C GLY A 243 -7.56 -5.45 17.21
N GLY A 244 -6.85 -4.77 18.11
CA GLY A 244 -7.03 -3.33 18.32
C GLY A 244 -6.55 -2.50 17.12
N PRO A 245 -6.63 -1.15 17.19
CA PRO A 245 -6.04 -0.29 16.19
C PRO A 245 -4.52 -0.53 16.12
N ALA A 246 -4.03 -0.86 14.93
CA ALA A 246 -2.63 -1.18 14.69
C ALA A 246 -1.74 0.08 14.73
N ARG A 247 -2.29 1.26 14.37
CA ARG A 247 -1.57 2.54 14.23
C ARG A 247 -0.44 2.40 13.20
N GLY A 248 0.76 2.95 13.38
CA GLY A 248 1.87 2.72 12.43
C GLY A 248 1.85 3.59 11.15
N ILE A 249 0.87 4.48 10.99
CA ILE A 249 0.81 5.49 9.93
C ILE A 249 0.70 6.86 10.62
N LEU A 250 1.47 7.84 10.13
CA LEU A 250 1.48 9.21 10.64
C LEU A 250 0.52 10.09 9.85
N ASP A 251 -0.01 11.13 10.50
CA ASP A 251 -0.85 12.14 9.88
C ASP A 251 0.04 13.25 9.28
N GLY A 252 0.33 13.13 7.99
CA GLY A 252 1.21 14.05 7.24
C GLY A 252 0.78 15.51 7.36
N ASP A 253 -0.53 15.77 7.20
CA ASP A 253 -1.10 17.11 7.24
C ASP A 253 -0.80 17.80 8.58
N LEU A 254 -0.95 17.06 9.69
CA LEU A 254 -0.74 17.57 11.05
C LEU A 254 0.75 17.78 11.39
N ILE A 255 1.66 16.94 10.91
CA ILE A 255 3.10 17.11 11.17
C ILE A 255 3.70 18.24 10.32
N THR A 256 3.23 18.44 9.09
CA THR A 256 3.71 19.51 8.19
C THR A 256 3.36 20.91 8.70
N LEU A 257 2.30 21.08 9.49
CA LEU A 257 2.01 22.34 10.18
C LEU A 257 3.19 22.84 11.03
N PHE A 258 4.00 21.93 11.60
CA PHE A 258 5.20 22.30 12.35
C PHE A 258 6.16 23.16 11.52
N THR A 259 6.30 22.91 10.22
CA THR A 259 7.14 23.70 9.31
C THR A 259 6.72 25.17 9.27
N SER A 260 5.42 25.45 9.32
CA SER A 260 4.86 26.82 9.29
C SER A 260 4.88 27.58 10.63
N MET A 261 5.13 26.90 11.76
CA MET A 261 5.03 27.51 13.08
C MET A 261 6.13 28.57 13.37
N PRO A 262 5.86 29.57 14.23
CA PRO A 262 6.88 30.47 14.74
C PRO A 262 8.04 29.73 15.41
N ASN A 263 9.26 30.28 15.30
CA ASN A 263 10.46 29.64 15.84
C ASN A 263 10.41 29.43 17.35
N VAL A 264 9.75 30.32 18.11
CA VAL A 264 9.57 30.17 19.58
C VAL A 264 8.77 28.90 19.89
N GLU A 265 7.62 28.73 19.23
CA GLU A 265 6.73 27.57 19.40
C GLU A 265 7.43 26.27 19.00
N LYS A 266 8.15 26.27 17.87
CA LYS A 266 8.97 25.13 17.43
C LYS A 266 9.96 24.67 18.50
N HIS A 267 10.65 25.61 19.15
CA HIS A 267 11.61 25.28 20.22
C HIS A 267 10.91 24.70 21.46
N ASP A 268 9.76 25.24 21.86
CA ASP A 268 9.04 24.75 23.04
C ASP A 268 8.37 23.38 22.80
N ILE A 269 7.91 23.11 21.58
CA ILE A 269 7.45 21.78 21.15
C ILE A 269 8.62 20.79 21.12
N ALA A 270 9.76 21.15 20.52
CA ALA A 270 10.94 20.30 20.45
C ALA A 270 11.50 19.94 21.84
N LYS A 271 11.55 20.91 22.77
CA LYS A 271 11.88 20.68 24.19
C LYS A 271 10.96 19.66 24.86
N LYS A 272 9.63 19.75 24.66
CA LYS A 272 8.65 18.79 25.21
C LYS A 272 8.83 17.37 24.67
N ILE A 273 9.32 17.24 23.44
CA ILE A 273 9.61 15.95 22.79
C ILE A 273 11.00 15.40 23.21
N GLY A 274 11.89 16.26 23.72
CA GLY A 274 13.28 15.90 24.03
C GLY A 274 14.17 15.79 22.80
N THR A 275 13.92 16.61 21.76
CA THR A 275 14.66 16.60 20.48
C THR A 275 15.05 18.02 20.05
N LYS A 276 15.90 18.14 19.02
CA LYS A 276 16.26 19.43 18.42
C LYS A 276 15.29 19.80 17.30
N VAL A 277 15.06 21.09 17.10
CA VAL A 277 14.24 21.60 15.98
C VAL A 277 14.84 21.15 14.65
N ASP A 278 16.16 21.30 14.48
CA ASP A 278 16.89 20.90 13.26
C ASP A 278 16.71 19.42 12.91
N GLU A 279 16.61 18.56 13.93
CA GLU A 279 16.41 17.12 13.76
C GLU A 279 15.01 16.78 13.24
N ILE A 280 13.98 17.50 13.70
CA ILE A 280 12.59 17.36 13.21
C ILE A 280 12.49 17.94 11.79
N MET A 281 13.04 19.14 11.57
CA MET A 281 13.04 19.81 10.27
C MET A 281 13.79 18.99 9.21
N SER A 282 14.87 18.30 9.60
CA SER A 282 15.61 17.39 8.71
C SER A 282 14.79 16.17 8.28
N ASP A 283 14.00 15.56 9.18
CA ASP A 283 13.07 14.47 8.81
C ASP A 283 12.00 14.94 7.83
N LEU A 284 11.36 16.09 8.12
CA LEU A 284 10.32 16.65 7.26
C LEU A 284 10.88 17.02 5.88
N TYR A 285 12.05 17.65 5.83
CA TYR A 285 12.75 17.96 4.59
C TYR A 285 13.18 16.70 3.80
N GLU A 286 13.58 15.61 4.48
CA GLU A 286 13.85 14.33 3.81
C GLU A 286 12.57 13.79 3.15
N ILE A 287 11.43 13.84 3.84
CA ILE A 287 10.11 13.40 3.32
C ILE A 287 9.72 14.22 2.09
N ASP A 288 9.75 15.55 2.17
CA ASP A 288 9.43 16.44 1.06
C ASP A 288 10.34 16.17 -0.16
N ARG A 289 11.66 16.07 0.07
CA ARG A 289 12.64 15.80 -0.99
C ARG A 289 12.41 14.43 -1.64
N LEU A 290 12.11 13.39 -0.86
CA LEU A 290 11.85 12.03 -1.36
C LEU A 290 10.61 11.96 -2.26
N THR A 291 9.64 12.86 -2.05
CA THR A 291 8.28 12.81 -2.63
C THR A 291 8.02 13.85 -3.72
N ALA A 292 8.90 14.83 -3.90
CA ALA A 292 8.83 15.90 -4.90
C ALA A 292 8.93 15.40 -6.36
N HIS A 293 7.94 14.66 -6.85
CA HIS A 293 7.95 14.03 -8.18
C HIS A 293 7.36 14.88 -9.30
N PHE A 294 6.29 15.63 -9.00
CA PHE A 294 5.50 16.43 -9.93
C PHE A 294 5.66 17.91 -9.61
#